data_AF-A0A963SAN5-F1
#
_entry.id   AF-A0A963SAN5-F1
#
_cell.length_a   1.000
_cell.length_b   1.000
_cell.length_c   1.000
_cell.angle_alpha   90.00
_cell.angle_beta   90.00
_cell.angle_gamma   90.00
#
_symmetry.space_group_name_H-M   'P 1'
#
loop_
_entity.id
_entity.type
_entity.pdbx_description
1 polymer ?
#
loop_
_entity_poly.entity_id
_entity_poly.type
_entity_poly.pdbx_seq_one_letter_code
_entity_poly.pdbx_strand_id
1 'polypeptide(L)'
;MRLACLLALPTIALAATPALAESDGSEDGEAQKPTIVVTGTGLPETPATPAYDTQVLERAQVNSSGSGRIEDVLSAVAGFQQFRRSDSRSANPSAQGATLRALGGNASSR
;
A
#
# COMPACT_ATOMS: atom_id res chain seq x y z
N MET A 1 61.19 -62.97 14.39
CA MET A 1 61.40 -63.31 12.96
C MET A 1 60.03 -63.62 12.36
N ARG A 2 59.52 -62.72 11.50
CA ARG A 2 58.36 -62.91 10.58
C ARG A 2 56.99 -63.11 11.25
N LEU A 3 55.84 -62.73 10.71
CA LEU A 3 55.31 -61.84 9.67
C LEU A 3 53.77 -62.12 9.70
N ALA A 4 52.95 -61.25 9.11
CA ALA A 4 51.50 -61.38 8.82
C ALA A 4 50.56 -60.80 9.92
N CYS A 5 49.87 -59.65 9.75
CA CYS A 5 49.03 -59.16 8.62
C CYS A 5 47.90 -60.18 8.38
N LEU A 6 46.58 -59.93 8.53
CA LEU A 6 45.72 -58.80 8.16
C LEU A 6 44.28 -59.11 8.67
N LEU A 7 43.34 -58.15 8.57
CA LEU A 7 41.85 -58.21 8.72
C LEU A 7 41.30 -57.76 10.09
N ALA A 8 40.35 -56.83 10.23
CA ALA A 8 39.60 -56.02 9.27
C ALA A 8 38.98 -54.80 10.02
N LEU A 9 38.65 -53.76 9.25
CA LEU A 9 38.29 -52.39 9.63
C LEU A 9 37.04 -52.23 10.53
N PRO A 10 36.95 -51.17 11.37
CA PRO A 10 35.66 -50.64 11.80
C PRO A 10 35.12 -49.65 10.76
N THR A 11 34.03 -50.02 10.09
CA THR A 11 33.18 -49.09 9.34
C THR A 11 32.36 -48.24 10.30
N ILE A 12 32.84 -47.05 10.64
CA ILE A 12 32.05 -46.02 11.34
C ILE A 12 32.32 -44.66 10.70
N ALA A 13 31.24 -43.91 10.52
CA ALA A 13 31.15 -42.50 10.16
C ALA A 13 31.23 -42.19 8.65
N LEU A 14 30.14 -42.53 7.96
CA LEU A 14 29.60 -41.66 6.92
C LEU A 14 29.15 -40.36 7.61
N ALA A 15 30.10 -39.43 7.80
CA ALA A 15 29.80 -38.09 8.26
C ALA A 15 28.98 -37.40 7.17
N ALA A 16 27.69 -37.19 7.45
CA ALA A 16 26.83 -36.33 6.67
C ALA A 16 27.49 -34.95 6.59
N THR A 17 27.79 -34.51 5.37
CA THR A 17 28.26 -33.17 5.05
C THR A 17 27.11 -32.30 4.53
N PRO A 18 26.18 -31.80 5.37
CA PRO A 18 25.35 -30.65 5.01
C PRO A 18 25.94 -29.35 5.59
N ALA A 19 27.24 -29.32 5.92
CA ALA A 19 27.87 -28.18 6.60
C ALA A 19 28.68 -27.24 5.67
N LEU A 20 28.74 -27.52 4.36
CA LEU A 20 29.44 -26.68 3.38
C LEU A 20 28.50 -25.99 2.38
N ALA A 21 27.20 -25.92 2.68
CA ALA A 21 26.20 -25.24 1.86
C ALA A 21 25.82 -23.84 2.37
N GLU A 22 26.44 -23.35 3.44
CA GLU A 22 26.21 -21.98 3.92
C GLU A 22 27.22 -21.03 3.25
N SER A 23 26.93 -20.70 1.99
CA SER A 23 27.44 -19.49 1.35
C SER A 23 26.29 -18.50 1.25
N ASP A 24 26.06 -17.74 2.32
CA ASP A 24 26.18 -16.29 2.24
C ASP A 24 26.29 -15.76 3.68
N GLY A 25 27.53 -15.56 4.12
CA GLY A 25 27.80 -14.70 5.26
C GLY A 25 27.41 -13.29 4.87
N SER A 26 26.13 -12.94 5.01
CA SER A 26 25.72 -11.54 5.05
C SER A 26 26.12 -11.00 6.41
N GLU A 27 27.38 -10.60 6.49
CA GLU A 27 27.92 -9.70 7.49
C GLU A 27 27.00 -8.47 7.59
N ASP A 28 26.68 -8.07 8.81
CA ASP A 28 26.01 -6.82 9.18
C ASP A 28 26.87 -5.59 8.83
N GLY A 29 27.16 -5.42 7.54
CA GLY A 29 27.58 -4.16 6.96
C GLY A 29 26.37 -3.56 6.25
N GLU A 30 25.99 -2.33 6.62
CA GLU A 30 25.15 -1.47 5.79
C GLU A 30 25.88 -1.14 4.47
N ALA A 31 26.14 -2.15 3.64
CA ALA A 31 26.43 -1.94 2.24
C ALA A 31 25.21 -1.23 1.68
N GLN A 32 25.36 0.08 1.44
CA GLN A 32 24.33 0.99 0.96
C GLN A 32 23.67 0.35 -0.27
N LYS A 33 22.51 -0.30 -0.05
CA LYS A 33 21.74 -0.89 -1.15
C LYS A 33 21.45 0.23 -2.14
N PRO A 34 21.70 0.03 -3.45
CA PRO A 34 21.48 1.07 -4.43
C PRO A 34 20.03 1.54 -4.36
N THR A 35 19.82 2.84 -4.14
CA THR A 35 18.48 3.43 -4.10
C THR A 35 17.85 3.37 -5.48
N ILE A 36 16.74 2.64 -5.61
CA ILE A 36 15.96 2.58 -6.85
C ILE A 36 14.85 3.63 -6.75
N VAL A 37 14.93 4.67 -7.58
CA VAL A 37 13.88 5.69 -7.69
C VAL A 37 12.99 5.34 -8.87
N VAL A 38 11.71 5.08 -8.60
CA VAL A 38 10.69 4.83 -9.63
C VAL A 38 9.84 6.09 -9.79
N THR A 39 9.99 6.76 -10.92
CA THR A 39 9.15 7.91 -11.29
C THR A 39 7.98 7.45 -12.16
N GLY A 40 6.75 7.73 -11.73
CA GLY A 40 5.54 7.53 -12.52
C GLY A 40 4.93 8.87 -12.95
N THR A 41 4.38 8.94 -14.16
CA THR A 41 3.53 10.05 -14.60
C THR A 41 2.14 9.53 -14.94
N GLY A 42 1.11 10.36 -14.78
CA GLY A 42 -0.25 10.01 -15.15
C GLY A 42 -0.40 9.85 -16.67
N LEU A 43 -1.33 8.98 -17.08
CA LEU A 43 -1.71 8.88 -18.49
C LEU A 43 -2.37 10.19 -18.96
N PRO A 44 -2.26 10.53 -20.25
CA PRO A 44 -3.01 11.65 -20.80
C PRO A 44 -4.52 11.39 -20.71
N GLU A 45 -5.29 12.46 -20.67
CA GLU A 45 -6.74 12.39 -20.73
C GLU A 45 -7.19 11.62 -21.98
N THR A 46 -8.21 10.79 -21.80
CA THR A 46 -8.75 9.99 -22.91
C THR A 46 -9.62 10.88 -23.82
N PRO A 47 -9.80 10.51 -25.10
CA PRO A 47 -10.76 11.20 -25.97
C PRO A 47 -12.21 11.19 -25.42
N ALA A 48 -12.53 10.25 -24.53
CA ALA A 48 -13.82 10.14 -23.86
C ALA A 48 -13.98 11.06 -22.64
N THR A 49 -12.90 11.70 -22.16
CA THR A 49 -12.94 12.57 -20.98
C THR A 49 -14.05 13.65 -21.04
N PRO A 50 -14.29 14.33 -22.18
CA PRO A 50 -15.36 15.32 -22.27
C PRO A 50 -16.78 14.78 -22.07
N ALA A 51 -16.98 13.46 -22.13
CA ALA A 51 -18.28 12.84 -21.87
C ALA A 51 -18.63 12.81 -20.36
N TYR A 52 -17.66 13.05 -19.48
CA TYR A 52 -17.88 13.08 -18.03
C TYR A 52 -18.15 14.50 -17.53
N ASP A 53 -19.14 14.64 -16.66
CA ASP A 53 -19.37 15.89 -15.92
C ASP A 53 -18.39 15.96 -14.72
N THR A 54 -17.45 16.91 -14.80
CA THR A 54 -16.36 17.10 -13.83
C THR A 54 -16.44 18.51 -13.25
N GLN A 55 -16.29 18.62 -11.93
CA GLN A 55 -16.29 19.89 -11.22
C GLN A 55 -14.98 20.04 -10.45
N VAL A 56 -14.23 21.11 -10.74
CA VAL A 56 -12.92 21.37 -10.12
C VAL A 56 -13.09 22.36 -8.97
N LEU A 57 -12.76 21.91 -7.76
CA LEU A 57 -12.73 22.73 -6.56
C LEU A 57 -11.31 23.24 -6.32
N GLU A 58 -11.08 24.50 -6.69
CA GLU A 58 -9.81 25.19 -6.50
C GLU A 58 -9.52 25.43 -5.01
N ARG A 59 -8.24 25.51 -4.64
CA ARG A 59 -7.82 25.80 -3.25
C ARG A 59 -8.44 27.09 -2.72
N ALA A 60 -8.55 28.13 -3.55
CA ALA A 60 -9.15 29.40 -3.16
C ALA A 60 -10.62 29.23 -2.71
N GLN A 61 -11.38 28.35 -3.36
CA GLN A 61 -12.76 28.05 -2.99
C GLN A 61 -12.82 27.37 -1.62
N VAL A 62 -11.96 26.38 -1.37
CA VAL A 62 -11.85 25.70 -0.07
C VAL A 62 -11.51 26.69 1.05
N ASN A 63 -10.55 27.60 0.80
CA ASN A 63 -10.13 28.59 1.78
C ASN A 63 -11.17 29.71 2.02
N SER A 64 -12.06 29.94 1.06
CA SER A 64 -13.14 30.93 1.19
C SER A 64 -14.35 30.43 1.98
N SER A 65 -14.41 29.12 2.26
CA SER A 65 -15.44 28.53 3.11
C SER A 65 -15.37 29.09 4.52
N GLY A 66 -16.52 29.48 5.09
CA GLY A 66 -16.61 30.06 6.43
C GLY A 66 -16.09 29.15 7.55
N SER A 67 -16.06 27.83 7.35
CA SER A 67 -15.45 26.90 8.31
C SER A 67 -14.05 26.41 7.90
N GLY A 68 -13.59 26.75 6.69
CA GLY A 68 -12.37 26.21 6.07
C GLY A 68 -12.43 24.71 5.76
N ARG A 69 -13.61 24.10 5.79
CA ARG A 69 -13.82 22.66 5.58
C ARG A 69 -14.14 22.38 4.11
N ILE A 70 -13.66 21.23 3.63
CA ILE A 70 -13.93 20.77 2.26
C ILE A 70 -15.40 20.36 2.09
N GLU A 71 -16.02 19.87 3.16
CA GLU A 71 -17.43 19.44 3.21
C GLU A 71 -18.39 20.60 2.93
N ASP A 72 -18.04 21.81 3.37
CA ASP A 72 -18.85 23.00 3.12
C ASP A 72 -18.86 23.35 1.63
N VAL A 73 -17.69 23.28 0.97
CA VAL A 73 -17.61 23.53 -0.47
C VAL A 73 -18.27 22.40 -1.26
N LEU A 74 -18.09 21.14 -0.83
CA LEU A 74 -18.78 19.99 -1.42
C LEU A 74 -20.30 20.08 -1.27
N SER A 75 -20.82 20.68 -0.19
CA SER A 75 -22.26 20.86 0.00
C SER A 75 -22.90 21.77 -1.06
N ALA A 76 -22.11 22.62 -1.72
CA ALA A 76 -22.56 23.46 -2.82
C ALA A 76 -22.55 22.74 -4.19
N VAL A 77 -21.96 21.55 -4.28
CA VAL A 77 -21.89 20.75 -5.52
C VAL A 77 -23.25 20.11 -5.79
N ALA A 78 -23.78 20.33 -7.00
CA ALA A 78 -25.06 19.77 -7.40
C ALA A 78 -25.07 18.24 -7.34
N GLY A 79 -26.08 17.67 -6.67
CA GLY A 79 -26.24 16.23 -6.52
C GLY A 79 -25.29 15.58 -5.51
N PHE A 80 -24.44 16.34 -4.81
CA PHE A 80 -23.68 15.82 -3.67
C PHE A 80 -24.52 15.91 -2.38
N GLN A 81 -24.50 14.85 -1.58
CA GLN A 81 -25.18 14.83 -0.27
C GLN A 81 -24.33 14.08 0.76
N GLN A 82 -24.35 14.55 2.01
CA GLN A 82 -23.63 13.95 3.14
C GLN A 82 -24.63 13.52 4.24
N PHE A 83 -24.55 12.27 4.69
CA PHE A 83 -25.49 11.67 5.66
C PHE A 83 -24.87 11.43 7.04
N ARG A 84 -23.56 11.63 7.18
CA ARG A 84 -22.88 11.52 8.47
C ARG A 84 -22.99 12.80 9.27
N ARG A 85 -23.04 12.65 10.60
CA ARG A 85 -23.04 13.76 11.56
C ARG A 85 -21.63 14.25 11.91
N SER A 86 -20.63 13.38 11.76
CA SER A 86 -19.22 13.71 12.00
C SER A 86 -18.56 14.30 10.75
N ASP A 87 -17.64 15.23 10.96
CA ASP A 87 -16.78 15.77 9.90
C ASP A 87 -15.65 14.79 9.51
N SER A 88 -14.99 15.00 8.38
CA SER A 88 -13.95 14.07 7.89
C SER A 88 -12.71 14.00 8.78
N ARG A 89 -12.50 14.96 9.69
CA ARG A 89 -11.38 14.95 10.65
C ARG A 89 -11.60 13.96 11.79
N SER A 90 -12.85 13.69 12.14
CA SER A 90 -13.24 12.86 13.28
C SER A 90 -14.04 11.61 12.88
N ALA A 91 -14.47 11.51 11.62
CA ALA A 91 -15.17 10.35 11.10
C ALA A 91 -14.25 9.13 11.01
N ASN A 92 -14.83 7.95 11.25
CA ASN A 92 -14.14 6.69 10.96
C ASN A 92 -13.89 6.58 9.45
N PRO A 93 -12.65 6.29 8.99
CA PRO A 93 -12.32 6.22 7.56
C PRO A 93 -13.12 5.18 6.76
N SER A 94 -13.69 4.15 7.42
CA SER A 94 -14.57 3.18 6.76
C SER A 94 -16.04 3.61 6.70
N ALA A 95 -16.40 4.70 7.37
CA ALA A 95 -17.77 5.18 7.40
C ALA A 95 -18.17 5.75 6.03
N GLN A 96 -19.06 5.04 5.36
CA GLN A 96 -19.76 5.58 4.21
C GLN A 96 -20.70 6.70 4.66
N GLY A 97 -20.61 7.86 4.03
CA GLY A 97 -21.36 9.03 4.50
C GLY A 97 -21.66 10.07 3.43
N ALA A 98 -21.43 9.78 2.15
CA ALA A 98 -21.76 10.68 1.05
C ALA A 98 -22.32 9.93 -0.17
N THR A 99 -23.15 10.61 -0.93
CA THR A 99 -23.63 10.18 -2.25
C THR A 99 -23.42 11.29 -3.28
N LEU A 100 -23.26 10.89 -4.54
CA LEU A 100 -23.25 11.77 -5.70
C LEU A 100 -24.30 11.28 -6.69
N ARG A 101 -25.28 12.14 -7.00
CA ARG A 101 -26.43 11.81 -7.88
C ARG A 101 -27.14 10.52 -7.43
N ALA A 102 -27.36 10.38 -6.13
CA ALA A 102 -27.93 9.20 -5.47
C ALA A 102 -27.11 7.89 -5.61
N LEU A 103 -25.89 7.95 -6.14
CA LEU A 103 -24.94 6.85 -6.17
C LEU A 103 -23.95 7.01 -5.02
N GLY A 104 -23.85 6.00 -4.16
CA GLY A 104 -22.95 6.03 -3.01
C GLY A 104 -23.34 5.02 -1.95
N GLY A 105 -22.74 5.15 -0.78
CA GLY A 105 -22.94 4.19 0.30
C GLY A 105 -24.38 4.16 0.79
N ASN A 106 -24.91 2.96 1.02
CA ASN A 106 -26.19 2.75 1.70
C ASN A 106 -26.01 3.06 3.18
N ALA A 107 -26.02 4.34 3.54
CA ALA A 107 -25.93 4.79 4.93
C ALA A 107 -27.27 4.62 5.69
N SER A 108 -28.05 3.58 5.41
CA SER A 108 -29.15 3.18 6.29
C SER A 108 -28.63 2.26 7.38
N SER A 109 -28.01 2.82 8.41
CA SER A 109 -28.11 2.23 9.75
C SER A 109 -28.85 3.22 10.63
N ARG A 110 -30.05 2.84 11.07
CA ARG A 110 -30.75 3.48 12.17
C ARG A 110 -30.19 2.94 13.48
#